data_AF-A0A103XN63-F1
#
_entry.id   AF-A0A103XN63-F1
#
_cell.length_a   1.000
_cell.length_b   1.000
_cell.length_c   1.000
_cell.angle_alpha   90.00
_cell.angle_beta   90.00
_cell.angle_gamma   90.00
#
_symmetry.space_group_name_H-M   'P 1'
#
loop_
_entity.id
_entity.type
_entity.pdbx_description
1 polymer ?
#
loop_
_entity_poly.entity_id
_entity_poly.type
_entity_poly.pdbx_seq_one_letter_code
_entity_poly.pdbx_strand_id
1 'polypeptide(L)'
;MKIMRSCGRYLLLLLVLFIQKGYVTAKAFTGTYGINYGRIADNIPSPHEVVTLLKASKIKNVRIYDADHSVLNAFSESGLDLVVGLPNGLVKEMSANADHALNWVKENVQAYFPKTHIVGIAVGNEVLGGGDLDLQEALYGAVKNIYKATQKLQLDDVVQISTAHSQAVFANSYPPSSCTFKEDVAQNMKKLLDLFSQMGSPFCLNAYPFLAYMGSPNEIDINYALFNPTDGIYDEKVGLHYDNMLDAQIDATYAALEDAGFKKMEVIVTETGWASHGDPNESAATPRNARTYNYNLRKRLAKRKGTPRRPNFILKAYIFALFNENSKPGPTSERNFGLYKPDGRISYNIGFPAQKSSSATSSLLSVKDFGGQQQQWWYVWVWSMCASVLFLFSRL
;
A
#
# COMPACT_ATOMS: atom_id res chain seq x y z
N MET A 1 -14.40 70.39 2.40
CA MET A 1 -13.30 69.41 2.62
C MET A 1 -13.68 68.35 3.68
N LYS A 2 -14.81 67.64 3.52
CA LYS A 2 -15.30 66.68 4.54
C LYS A 2 -16.01 65.42 4.01
N ILE A 3 -15.94 65.14 2.70
CA ILE A 3 -16.65 63.97 2.10
C ILE A 3 -15.67 62.92 1.53
N MET A 4 -14.39 63.24 1.34
CA MET A 4 -13.42 62.34 0.68
C MET A 4 -12.62 61.40 1.62
N ARG A 5 -12.97 61.31 2.91
CA ARG A 5 -12.22 60.45 3.87
C ARG A 5 -12.97 59.19 4.32
N SER A 6 -14.21 58.97 3.88
CA SER A 6 -15.02 57.82 4.31
C SER A 6 -14.90 56.60 3.37
N CYS A 7 -14.71 56.80 2.06
CA CYS A 7 -14.65 55.68 1.10
C CYS A 7 -13.42 54.76 1.25
N GLY A 8 -12.31 55.26 1.80
CA GLY A 8 -11.09 54.46 1.97
C GLY A 8 -11.17 53.40 3.07
N ARG A 9 -12.05 53.57 4.07
CA ARG A 9 -12.21 52.60 5.18
C ARG A 9 -13.13 51.43 4.82
N TYR A 10 -14.13 51.65 3.96
CA TYR A 10 -15.01 50.57 3.49
C TYR A 10 -14.35 49.70 2.40
N LEU A 11 -13.42 50.25 1.62
CA LEU A 11 -12.68 49.49 0.62
C LEU A 11 -11.65 48.52 1.24
N LEU A 12 -11.03 48.89 2.38
CA LEU A 12 -10.15 47.98 3.12
C LEU A 12 -10.92 46.88 3.87
N LEU A 13 -12.16 47.13 4.31
CA LEU A 13 -13.01 46.11 4.96
C LEU A 13 -13.61 45.12 3.96
N LEU A 14 -13.79 45.49 2.69
CA LEU A 14 -14.20 44.58 1.62
C LEU A 14 -13.04 43.74 1.06
N LEU A 15 -11.79 44.20 1.18
CA LEU A 15 -10.60 43.44 0.77
C LEU A 15 -10.17 42.34 1.76
N VAL A 16 -10.67 42.36 3.00
CA VAL A 16 -10.40 41.32 4.01
C VAL A 16 -11.37 40.13 3.94
N LEU A 17 -12.44 40.23 3.12
CA LEU A 17 -13.43 39.14 2.95
C LEU A 17 -13.20 38.24 1.73
N PHE A 18 -12.18 38.51 0.92
CA PHE A 18 -11.67 37.56 -0.07
C PHE A 18 -10.37 36.92 0.41
N ILE A 19 -10.41 36.32 1.61
CA ILE A 19 -9.61 35.12 1.80
C ILE A 19 -10.23 34.11 0.83
N GLN A 20 -9.65 33.98 -0.37
CA GLN A 20 -9.83 32.77 -1.15
C GLN A 20 -9.56 31.65 -0.14
N LYS A 21 -10.59 30.91 0.27
CA LYS A 21 -10.40 29.58 0.84
C LYS A 21 -9.58 28.87 -0.23
N GLY A 22 -8.26 28.86 -0.06
CA GLY A 22 -7.42 28.00 -0.87
C GLY A 22 -8.03 26.63 -0.67
N TYR A 23 -8.50 26.01 -1.75
CA TYR A 23 -9.02 24.65 -1.68
C TYR A 23 -7.91 23.81 -1.06
N VAL A 24 -8.09 23.38 0.19
CA VAL A 24 -7.14 22.52 0.86
C VAL A 24 -7.39 21.14 0.27
N THR A 25 -6.63 20.79 -0.76
CA THR A 25 -6.71 19.46 -1.34
C THR A 25 -6.21 18.45 -0.30
N ALA A 26 -7.07 17.51 0.09
CA ALA A 26 -6.70 16.39 0.94
C ALA A 26 -5.49 15.67 0.35
N LYS A 27 -4.50 15.36 1.19
CA LYS A 27 -3.30 14.60 0.79
C LYS A 27 -3.22 13.33 1.61
N ALA A 28 -3.32 12.19 0.95
CA ALA A 28 -3.30 10.87 1.59
C ALA A 28 -1.89 10.29 1.83
N PHE A 29 -0.82 11.09 1.69
CA PHE A 29 0.55 10.55 1.69
C PHE A 29 1.55 11.51 2.34
N THR A 30 2.19 11.06 3.42
CA THR A 30 3.27 11.73 4.12
C THR A 30 4.64 11.20 3.67
N GLY A 31 5.51 12.05 3.13
CA GLY A 31 6.82 11.60 2.63
C GLY A 31 6.71 10.84 1.31
N THR A 32 7.42 9.72 1.16
CA THR A 32 7.52 8.97 -0.11
C THR A 32 7.29 7.46 0.01
N TYR A 33 7.30 6.91 1.22
CA TYR A 33 7.24 5.46 1.46
C TYR A 33 5.96 5.07 2.20
N GLY A 34 5.22 4.10 1.66
CA GLY A 34 4.07 3.46 2.29
C GLY A 34 4.16 1.93 2.19
N ILE A 35 3.24 1.23 2.85
CA ILE A 35 3.15 -0.23 2.78
C ILE A 35 1.69 -0.68 2.61
N ASN A 36 1.46 -1.70 1.80
CA ASN A 36 0.19 -2.39 1.71
C ASN A 36 0.09 -3.42 2.84
N TYR A 37 -0.93 -3.29 3.70
CA TYR A 37 -1.26 -4.25 4.74
C TYR A 37 -2.36 -5.19 4.21
N GLY A 38 -1.93 -6.11 3.33
CA GLY A 38 -2.74 -7.23 2.87
C GLY A 38 -3.01 -8.23 4.00
N ARG A 39 -4.20 -8.82 3.97
CA ARG A 39 -4.71 -9.73 5.02
C ARG A 39 -5.48 -10.92 4.45
N ILE A 40 -5.19 -11.32 3.21
CA ILE A 40 -5.69 -12.60 2.68
C ILE A 40 -4.81 -13.72 3.26
N ALA A 41 -4.89 -13.87 4.58
CA ALA A 41 -4.08 -14.75 5.40
C ALA A 41 -4.78 -15.06 6.72
N ASP A 42 -4.49 -16.21 7.31
CA ASP A 42 -5.03 -16.65 8.61
C ASP A 42 -3.95 -16.82 9.70
N ASN A 43 -2.69 -16.50 9.37
CA ASN A 43 -1.52 -16.76 10.20
C ASN A 43 -0.63 -15.54 10.46
N ILE A 44 -1.16 -14.33 10.23
CA ILE A 44 -0.45 -13.05 10.44
C ILE A 44 -0.77 -12.44 11.82
N PRO A 45 0.06 -11.50 12.34
CA PRO A 45 -0.16 -10.91 13.65
C PRO A 45 -1.45 -10.10 13.74
N SER A 46 -1.94 -9.88 14.96
CA SER A 46 -3.12 -9.06 15.21
C SER A 46 -2.90 -7.61 14.75
N PRO A 47 -3.97 -6.86 14.41
CA PRO A 47 -3.87 -5.45 14.03
C PRO A 47 -3.06 -4.56 15.00
N HIS A 48 -3.15 -4.79 16.32
CA HIS A 48 -2.38 -4.04 17.32
C HIS A 48 -0.87 -4.34 17.27
N GLU A 49 -0.51 -5.62 17.07
CA GLU A 49 0.89 -6.01 16.86
C GLU A 49 1.43 -5.42 15.56
N VAL A 50 0.60 -5.37 14.52
CA VAL A 50 0.95 -4.73 13.24
C VAL A 50 1.21 -3.24 13.39
N VAL A 51 0.37 -2.50 14.13
CA VAL A 51 0.62 -1.08 14.44
C VAL A 51 1.95 -0.90 15.16
N THR A 52 2.25 -1.79 16.12
CA THR A 52 3.53 -1.77 16.84
C THR A 52 4.72 -1.99 15.90
N LEU A 53 4.61 -2.97 15.00
CA LEU A 53 5.61 -3.29 13.98
C LEU A 53 5.84 -2.11 13.02
N LEU A 54 4.77 -1.49 12.54
CA LEU A 54 4.82 -0.35 11.62
C LEU A 54 5.52 0.86 12.24
N LYS A 55 5.18 1.18 13.50
CA LYS A 55 5.83 2.25 14.28
C LYS A 55 7.32 1.95 14.49
N ALA A 56 7.67 0.72 14.88
CA ALA A 56 9.07 0.30 15.03
C ALA A 56 9.85 0.42 13.70
N SER A 57 9.18 0.13 12.58
CA SER A 57 9.73 0.24 11.22
C SER A 57 9.78 1.67 10.69
N LYS A 58 9.24 2.65 11.43
CA LYS A 58 9.07 4.04 11.00
C LYS A 58 8.29 4.19 9.68
N ILE A 59 7.33 3.29 9.47
CA ILE A 59 6.42 3.36 8.32
C ILE A 59 5.21 4.18 8.76
N LYS A 60 4.93 5.26 8.03
CA LYS A 60 3.87 6.22 8.35
C LYS A 60 2.59 5.98 7.54
N ASN A 61 2.71 5.63 6.26
CA ASN A 61 1.58 5.46 5.36
C ASN A 61 1.24 3.98 5.20
N VAL A 62 -0.02 3.63 5.38
CA VAL A 62 -0.53 2.26 5.27
C VAL A 62 -1.76 2.26 4.36
N ARG A 63 -1.85 1.26 3.48
CA ARG A 63 -3.04 1.00 2.67
C ARG A 63 -3.61 -0.36 3.02
N ILE A 64 -4.91 -0.43 3.25
CA ILE A 64 -5.68 -1.67 3.38
C ILE A 64 -6.71 -1.76 2.25
N TYR A 65 -7.19 -2.97 1.97
CA TYR A 65 -8.05 -3.29 0.81
C TYR A 65 -9.54 -3.37 1.15
N ASP A 66 -9.89 -3.06 2.39
CA ASP A 66 -11.23 -3.08 2.95
C ASP A 66 -11.35 -1.94 3.99
N ALA A 67 -12.41 -1.98 4.80
CA ALA A 67 -12.58 -1.10 5.96
C ALA A 67 -12.88 -1.90 7.24
N ASP A 68 -12.11 -2.96 7.49
CA ASP A 68 -12.26 -3.83 8.67
C ASP A 68 -12.11 -3.07 9.99
N HIS A 69 -13.15 -3.16 10.82
CA HIS A 69 -13.26 -2.41 12.06
C HIS A 69 -12.20 -2.79 13.10
N SER A 70 -11.69 -4.02 13.09
CA SER A 70 -10.62 -4.42 14.01
C SER A 70 -9.32 -3.66 13.72
N VAL A 71 -9.01 -3.45 12.43
CA VAL A 71 -7.87 -2.62 12.02
C VAL A 71 -8.10 -1.15 12.29
N LEU A 72 -9.29 -0.63 11.95
CA LEU A 72 -9.60 0.78 12.19
C LEU A 72 -9.50 1.14 13.68
N ASN A 73 -9.96 0.26 14.57
CA ASN A 73 -9.81 0.41 16.01
C ASN A 73 -8.35 0.30 16.47
N ALA A 74 -7.57 -0.65 15.94
CA ALA A 74 -6.17 -0.80 16.32
C ALA A 74 -5.30 0.39 15.90
N PHE A 75 -5.65 1.06 14.80
CA PHE A 75 -4.96 2.25 14.30
C PHE A 75 -5.37 3.54 15.04
N SER A 76 -6.37 3.50 15.92
CA SER A 76 -6.79 4.62 16.77
C SER A 76 -5.62 5.16 17.59
N GLU A 77 -5.40 6.47 17.52
CA GLU A 77 -4.34 7.20 18.23
C GLU A 77 -2.91 6.69 17.93
N SER A 78 -2.74 5.88 16.89
CA SER A 78 -1.44 5.35 16.48
C SER A 78 -0.53 6.41 15.86
N GLY A 79 -1.14 7.43 15.27
CA GLY A 79 -0.49 8.44 14.45
C GLY A 79 -0.02 7.91 13.09
N LEU A 80 -0.54 6.78 12.60
CA LEU A 80 -0.29 6.27 11.24
C LEU A 80 -1.36 6.79 10.27
N ASP A 81 -0.96 7.15 9.06
CA ASP A 81 -1.90 7.58 8.01
C ASP A 81 -2.42 6.34 7.28
N LEU A 82 -3.75 6.18 7.21
CA LEU A 82 -4.41 5.01 6.65
C LEU A 82 -5.25 5.37 5.42
N VAL A 83 -5.03 4.65 4.32
CA VAL A 83 -5.93 4.59 3.17
C VAL A 83 -6.76 3.31 3.28
N VAL A 84 -8.08 3.46 3.33
CA VAL A 84 -9.03 2.34 3.38
C VAL A 84 -9.50 1.97 1.99
N GLY A 85 -9.83 0.70 1.78
CA GLY A 85 -10.35 0.20 0.51
C GLY A 85 -11.86 0.04 0.54
N LEU A 86 -12.53 0.43 -0.53
CA LEU A 86 -13.89 -0.04 -0.82
C LEU A 86 -13.75 -1.26 -1.75
N PRO A 87 -14.03 -2.48 -1.28
CA PRO A 87 -13.83 -3.69 -2.08
C PRO A 87 -14.64 -3.68 -3.37
N ASN A 88 -14.12 -4.32 -4.43
CA ASN A 88 -14.78 -4.40 -5.74
C ASN A 88 -16.24 -4.90 -5.63
N GLY A 89 -16.53 -5.83 -4.71
CA GLY A 89 -17.88 -6.35 -4.48
C GLY A 89 -18.92 -5.30 -4.07
N LEU A 90 -18.51 -4.15 -3.53
CA LEU A 90 -19.40 -3.06 -3.13
C LEU A 90 -19.55 -1.97 -4.20
N VAL A 91 -18.72 -1.96 -5.25
CA VAL A 91 -18.69 -0.86 -6.24
C VAL A 91 -20.04 -0.69 -6.93
N LYS A 92 -20.69 -1.78 -7.35
CA LYS A 92 -22.02 -1.72 -8.01
C LYS A 92 -23.07 -1.12 -7.07
N GLU A 93 -23.08 -1.54 -5.81
CA GLU A 93 -24.01 -1.06 -4.80
C GLU A 93 -23.84 0.45 -4.53
N MET A 94 -22.60 0.89 -4.32
CA MET A 94 -22.29 2.30 -4.05
C MET A 94 -22.58 3.19 -5.25
N SER A 95 -22.46 2.65 -6.47
CA SER A 95 -22.84 3.35 -7.69
C SER A 95 -24.35 3.53 -7.79
N ALA A 96 -25.11 2.47 -7.50
CA ALA A 96 -26.56 2.45 -7.64
C ALA A 96 -27.28 3.33 -6.60
N ASN A 97 -26.76 3.44 -5.37
CA ASN A 97 -27.43 4.17 -4.29
C ASN A 97 -26.48 5.11 -3.52
N ALA A 98 -26.74 6.42 -3.61
CA ALA A 98 -25.96 7.43 -2.90
C ALA A 98 -26.14 7.38 -1.37
N ASP A 99 -27.27 6.91 -0.86
CA ASP A 99 -27.47 6.74 0.59
C ASP A 99 -26.66 5.57 1.13
N HIS A 100 -26.44 4.52 0.34
CA HIS A 100 -25.55 3.43 0.72
C HIS A 100 -24.09 3.92 0.79
N ALA A 101 -23.65 4.72 -0.19
CA ALA A 101 -22.35 5.38 -0.14
C ALA A 101 -22.20 6.29 1.08
N LEU A 102 -23.24 7.06 1.41
CA LEU A 102 -23.25 7.91 2.61
C LEU A 102 -23.12 7.09 3.90
N ASN A 103 -23.89 6.02 4.05
CA ASN A 103 -23.84 5.17 5.23
C ASN A 103 -22.49 4.45 5.34
N TRP A 104 -21.95 3.97 4.22
CA TRP A 104 -20.62 3.36 4.19
C TRP A 104 -19.55 4.33 4.69
N VAL A 105 -19.54 5.58 4.23
CA VAL A 105 -18.56 6.58 4.71
C VAL A 105 -18.80 6.93 6.18
N LYS A 106 -20.06 7.02 6.64
CA LYS A 106 -20.36 7.25 8.06
C LYS A 106 -19.79 6.16 8.95
N GLU A 107 -20.10 4.91 8.63
CA GLU A 107 -19.75 3.74 9.45
C GLU A 107 -18.26 3.43 9.42
N ASN A 108 -17.62 3.58 8.26
CA ASN A 108 -16.25 3.10 8.04
C ASN A 108 -15.19 4.20 8.08
N VAL A 109 -15.59 5.48 8.04
CA VAL A 109 -14.66 6.62 8.04
C VAL A 109 -15.01 7.63 9.12
N GLN A 110 -16.22 8.20 9.09
CA GLN A 110 -16.60 9.25 10.05
C GLN A 110 -16.57 8.75 11.50
N ALA A 111 -17.06 7.53 11.76
CA ALA A 111 -17.13 6.95 13.10
C ALA A 111 -15.76 6.82 13.80
N TYR A 112 -14.67 6.80 13.04
CA TYR A 112 -13.31 6.65 13.57
C TYR A 112 -12.55 7.97 13.70
N PHE A 113 -13.12 9.06 13.20
CA PHE A 113 -12.50 10.38 13.24
C PHE A 113 -12.70 11.06 14.62
N PRO A 114 -11.71 11.80 15.16
CA PRO A 114 -10.36 12.04 14.63
C PRO A 114 -9.30 11.02 15.08
N LYS A 115 -9.67 10.00 15.86
CA LYS A 115 -8.70 9.12 16.53
C LYS A 115 -7.89 8.29 15.55
N THR A 116 -8.55 7.71 14.55
CA THR A 116 -7.87 7.00 13.46
C THR A 116 -7.68 7.96 12.30
N HIS A 117 -6.43 8.15 11.87
CA HIS A 117 -6.09 9.06 10.78
C HIS A 117 -6.35 8.39 9.42
N ILE A 118 -7.63 8.29 9.06
CA ILE A 118 -8.05 7.86 7.73
C ILE A 118 -7.87 9.06 6.78
N VAL A 119 -6.91 8.96 5.86
CA VAL A 119 -6.51 10.05 4.97
C VAL A 119 -6.97 9.85 3.53
N GLY A 120 -7.52 8.67 3.21
CA GLY A 120 -8.07 8.42 1.89
C GLY A 120 -8.94 7.17 1.79
N ILE A 121 -9.75 7.14 0.73
CA ILE A 121 -10.59 6.00 0.34
C ILE A 121 -10.19 5.61 -1.08
N ALA A 122 -9.72 4.37 -1.27
CA ALA A 122 -9.49 3.76 -2.56
C ALA A 122 -10.75 2.99 -2.98
N VAL A 123 -11.51 3.53 -3.94
CA VAL A 123 -12.76 2.95 -4.42
C VAL A 123 -12.46 1.92 -5.49
N GLY A 124 -12.57 0.64 -5.15
CA GLY A 124 -12.17 -0.47 -6.01
C GLY A 124 -10.65 -0.58 -6.21
N ASN A 125 -10.23 -1.71 -6.79
CA ASN A 125 -8.86 -2.02 -7.13
C ASN A 125 -8.82 -2.74 -8.48
N GLU A 126 -8.11 -2.16 -9.45
CA GLU A 126 -7.89 -2.72 -10.79
C GLU A 126 -9.18 -3.07 -11.56
N VAL A 127 -10.22 -2.27 -11.35
CA VAL A 127 -11.54 -2.50 -11.95
C VAL A 127 -11.51 -2.31 -13.48
N LEU A 128 -10.94 -1.20 -13.95
CA LEU A 128 -10.78 -0.95 -15.39
C LEU A 128 -9.71 -1.87 -15.98
N GLY A 129 -10.01 -2.51 -17.11
CA GLY A 129 -9.14 -3.52 -17.73
C GLY A 129 -9.21 -4.91 -17.09
N GLY A 130 -10.04 -5.11 -16.05
CA GLY A 130 -10.19 -6.37 -15.32
C GLY A 130 -11.22 -7.36 -15.91
N GLY A 131 -11.90 -7.00 -17.00
CA GLY A 131 -12.80 -7.89 -17.75
C GLY A 131 -14.28 -7.92 -17.30
N ASP A 132 -14.62 -7.44 -16.10
CA ASP A 132 -16.03 -7.29 -15.65
C ASP A 132 -16.60 -5.94 -16.13
N LEU A 133 -17.34 -5.96 -17.25
CA LEU A 133 -17.86 -4.74 -17.88
C LEU A 133 -18.85 -3.98 -16.97
N ASP A 134 -19.75 -4.68 -16.31
CA ASP A 134 -20.71 -4.06 -15.38
C ASP A 134 -19.99 -3.34 -14.23
N LEU A 135 -18.91 -3.93 -13.71
CA LEU A 135 -18.12 -3.32 -12.65
C LEU A 135 -17.38 -2.06 -13.15
N GLN A 136 -16.87 -2.11 -14.39
CA GLN A 136 -16.24 -0.97 -15.04
C GLN A 136 -17.21 0.21 -15.25
N GLU A 137 -18.44 -0.08 -15.68
CA GLU A 137 -19.49 0.92 -15.84
C GLU A 137 -19.91 1.53 -14.49
N ALA A 138 -19.96 0.72 -13.44
CA ALA A 138 -20.34 1.17 -12.10
C ALA A 138 -19.28 2.05 -11.41
N LEU A 139 -18.00 1.90 -11.75
CA LEU A 139 -16.90 2.53 -11.01
C LEU A 139 -17.03 4.05 -10.87
N TYR A 140 -17.33 4.75 -11.96
CA TYR A 140 -17.48 6.21 -11.92
C TYR A 140 -18.59 6.66 -10.96
N GLY A 141 -19.74 5.97 -10.99
CA GLY A 141 -20.86 6.27 -10.10
C GLY A 141 -20.50 6.05 -8.62
N ALA A 142 -19.78 4.96 -8.32
CA ALA A 142 -19.30 4.67 -6.97
C ALA A 142 -18.34 5.75 -6.46
N VAL A 143 -17.31 6.09 -7.24
CA VAL A 143 -16.33 7.14 -6.89
C VAL A 143 -17.03 8.47 -6.63
N LYS A 144 -17.94 8.85 -7.53
CA LYS A 144 -18.73 10.09 -7.41
C LYS A 144 -19.61 10.10 -6.15
N ASN A 145 -20.29 9.01 -5.84
CA ASN A 145 -21.18 8.93 -4.68
C ASN A 145 -20.39 8.94 -3.36
N ILE A 146 -19.26 8.22 -3.30
CA ILE A 146 -18.35 8.26 -2.13
C ILE A 146 -17.77 9.67 -1.94
N TYR A 147 -17.34 10.35 -3.00
CA TYR A 147 -16.88 11.73 -2.88
C TYR A 147 -17.97 12.66 -2.36
N LYS A 148 -19.18 12.60 -2.92
CA LYS A 148 -20.32 13.39 -2.41
C LYS A 148 -20.67 13.08 -0.95
N ALA A 149 -20.54 11.82 -0.53
CA ALA A 149 -20.72 11.43 0.85
C ALA A 149 -19.67 12.11 1.75
N THR A 150 -18.39 12.12 1.37
CA THR A 150 -17.36 12.85 2.13
C THR A 150 -17.64 14.36 2.21
N GLN A 151 -18.12 14.99 1.13
CA GLN A 151 -18.51 16.40 1.16
C GLN A 151 -19.68 16.66 2.12
N LYS A 152 -20.71 15.81 2.09
CA LYS A 152 -21.88 15.93 2.98
C LYS A 152 -21.50 15.77 4.46
N LEU A 153 -20.46 15.00 4.74
CA LEU A 153 -19.93 14.75 6.08
C LEU A 153 -18.78 15.71 6.46
N GLN A 154 -18.42 16.65 5.57
CA GLN A 154 -17.32 17.62 5.77
C GLN A 154 -15.96 16.95 6.01
N LEU A 155 -15.70 15.86 5.27
CA LEU A 155 -14.46 15.09 5.33
C LEU A 155 -13.59 15.28 4.08
N ASP A 156 -14.09 15.96 3.04
CA ASP A 156 -13.45 16.09 1.73
C ASP A 156 -12.14 16.91 1.76
N ASP A 157 -11.94 17.76 2.77
CA ASP A 157 -10.69 18.49 2.99
C ASP A 157 -9.56 17.60 3.59
N VAL A 158 -9.91 16.44 4.15
CA VAL A 158 -8.96 15.55 4.87
C VAL A 158 -8.90 14.12 4.34
N VAL A 159 -9.92 13.66 3.61
CA VAL A 159 -10.01 12.32 3.02
C VAL A 159 -9.95 12.41 1.49
N GLN A 160 -8.83 11.97 0.91
CA GLN A 160 -8.67 11.92 -0.54
C GLN A 160 -9.37 10.69 -1.15
N ILE A 161 -10.14 10.89 -2.23
CA ILE A 161 -10.79 9.78 -2.95
C ILE A 161 -9.94 9.39 -4.16
N SER A 162 -9.70 8.11 -4.37
CA SER A 162 -8.95 7.60 -5.53
C SER A 162 -9.49 6.24 -5.98
N THR A 163 -8.97 5.71 -7.09
CA THR A 163 -9.11 4.31 -7.50
C THR A 163 -7.78 3.83 -8.05
N ALA A 164 -7.39 2.59 -7.74
CA ALA A 164 -6.12 2.04 -8.19
C ALA A 164 -6.28 1.30 -9.53
N HIS A 165 -5.36 1.54 -10.45
CA HIS A 165 -5.35 0.94 -11.79
C HIS A 165 -4.13 0.05 -11.98
N SER A 166 -4.31 -1.13 -12.57
CA SER A 166 -3.19 -1.91 -13.10
C SER A 166 -2.70 -1.33 -14.42
N GLN A 167 -1.58 -1.83 -14.91
CA GLN A 167 -1.08 -1.48 -16.25
C GLN A 167 -1.96 -2.04 -17.38
N ALA A 168 -2.98 -2.86 -17.09
CA ALA A 168 -3.90 -3.40 -18.08
C ALA A 168 -4.79 -2.34 -18.74
N VAL A 169 -4.84 -1.12 -18.19
CA VAL A 169 -5.54 0.02 -18.78
C VAL A 169 -4.82 0.65 -19.98
N PHE A 170 -3.55 0.30 -20.21
CA PHE A 170 -2.73 0.87 -21.28
C PHE A 170 -2.72 -0.01 -22.54
N ALA A 171 -2.76 0.62 -23.71
CA ALA A 171 -2.68 -0.08 -25.00
C ALA A 171 -1.26 -0.54 -25.32
N ASN A 172 -0.28 0.28 -24.95
CA ASN A 172 1.13 0.07 -25.18
C ASN A 172 1.91 0.78 -24.07
N SER A 173 3.12 0.32 -23.79
CA SER A 173 3.99 0.90 -22.74
C SER A 173 5.44 1.05 -23.16
N TYR A 174 5.78 0.69 -24.40
CA TYR A 174 7.11 0.82 -24.97
C TYR A 174 7.09 1.48 -26.37
N PRO A 175 7.96 2.48 -26.63
CA PRO A 175 8.70 3.22 -25.62
C PRO A 175 7.73 4.02 -24.70
N PRO A 176 8.12 4.39 -23.47
CA PRO A 176 7.21 5.01 -22.49
C PRO A 176 6.41 6.20 -23.04
N SER A 177 7.03 7.06 -23.85
CA SER A 177 6.41 8.24 -24.47
C SER A 177 5.22 7.94 -25.39
N SER A 178 5.07 6.69 -25.84
CA SER A 178 4.00 6.30 -26.76
C SER A 178 2.75 5.82 -26.05
N CYS A 179 2.80 5.63 -24.73
CA CYS A 179 1.73 4.98 -23.98
C CYS A 179 0.42 5.77 -24.05
N THR A 180 -0.67 5.09 -24.36
CA THR A 180 -2.04 5.61 -24.34
C THR A 180 -2.94 4.65 -23.55
N PHE A 181 -4.12 5.14 -23.14
CA PHE A 181 -5.16 4.25 -22.61
C PHE A 181 -5.75 3.38 -23.71
N LYS A 182 -6.12 2.14 -23.40
CA LYS A 182 -6.87 1.28 -24.34
C LYS A 182 -8.20 1.93 -24.73
N GLU A 183 -8.59 1.73 -25.98
CA GLU A 183 -9.82 2.31 -26.54
C GLU A 183 -11.07 1.91 -25.75
N ASP A 184 -11.17 0.64 -25.35
CA ASP A 184 -12.27 0.08 -24.55
C ASP A 184 -12.32 0.61 -23.10
N VAL A 185 -11.21 1.16 -22.60
CA VAL A 185 -11.10 1.76 -21.26
C VAL A 185 -11.21 3.29 -21.31
N ALA A 186 -10.80 3.92 -22.41
CA ALA A 186 -10.54 5.35 -22.52
C ALA A 186 -11.75 6.21 -22.12
N GLN A 187 -12.97 5.83 -22.51
CA GLN A 187 -14.17 6.61 -22.20
C GLN A 187 -14.47 6.64 -20.69
N ASN A 188 -14.39 5.50 -20.02
CA ASN A 188 -14.62 5.40 -18.57
C ASN A 188 -13.47 6.04 -17.79
N MET A 189 -12.23 5.85 -18.27
CA MET A 189 -11.05 6.50 -17.73
C MET A 189 -11.18 8.02 -17.79
N LYS A 190 -11.59 8.60 -18.93
CA LYS A 190 -11.75 10.05 -19.09
C LYS A 190 -12.70 10.65 -18.05
N LYS A 191 -13.85 10.02 -17.80
CA LYS A 191 -14.81 10.44 -16.78
C LYS A 191 -14.20 10.45 -15.37
N LEU A 192 -13.41 9.42 -15.03
CA LEU A 192 -12.71 9.34 -13.74
C LEU A 192 -11.62 10.40 -13.63
N LEU A 193 -10.81 10.60 -14.67
CA LEU A 193 -9.75 11.59 -14.67
C LEU A 193 -10.31 13.02 -14.56
N ASP A 194 -11.43 13.33 -15.22
CA ASP A 194 -12.11 14.62 -15.07
C ASP A 194 -12.56 14.84 -13.62
N LEU A 195 -13.12 13.80 -12.98
CA LEU A 195 -13.54 13.85 -11.59
C LEU A 195 -12.34 13.98 -10.63
N PHE A 196 -11.27 13.22 -10.82
CA PHE A 196 -10.04 13.31 -10.02
C PHE A 196 -9.37 14.68 -10.16
N SER A 197 -9.34 15.23 -11.38
CA SER A 197 -8.84 16.60 -11.62
C SER A 197 -9.65 17.65 -10.85
N GLN A 198 -10.97 17.51 -10.79
CA GLN A 198 -11.84 18.44 -10.04
C GLN A 198 -11.61 18.40 -8.53
N MET A 199 -11.40 17.20 -7.96
CA MET A 199 -11.14 17.05 -6.52
C MET A 199 -9.65 17.19 -6.13
N GLY A 200 -8.74 17.29 -7.11
CA GLY A 200 -7.30 17.34 -6.89
C GLY A 200 -6.68 15.99 -6.49
N SER A 201 -7.30 14.88 -6.88
CA SER A 201 -6.80 13.53 -6.60
C SER A 201 -5.75 13.06 -7.62
N PRO A 202 -4.82 12.18 -7.19
CA PRO A 202 -3.81 11.60 -8.06
C PRO A 202 -4.39 10.48 -8.93
N PHE A 203 -3.64 10.11 -9.96
CA PHE A 203 -3.77 8.82 -10.60
C PHE A 203 -3.03 7.76 -9.79
N CYS A 204 -3.73 6.74 -9.31
CA CYS A 204 -3.14 5.66 -8.53
C CYS A 204 -2.82 4.45 -9.42
N LEU A 205 -1.55 4.07 -9.46
CA LEU A 205 -1.02 3.03 -10.33
C LEU A 205 -0.47 1.85 -9.52
N ASN A 206 -0.90 0.64 -9.84
CA ASN A 206 -0.23 -0.59 -9.44
C ASN A 206 0.79 -0.94 -10.54
N ALA A 207 2.08 -0.83 -10.21
CA ALA A 207 3.19 -0.99 -11.16
C ALA A 207 4.15 -2.08 -10.69
N TYR A 208 4.28 -3.13 -11.49
CA TYR A 208 5.08 -4.31 -11.12
C TYR A 208 6.13 -4.63 -12.20
N PRO A 209 7.36 -4.12 -12.04
CA PRO A 209 8.50 -4.58 -12.84
C PRO A 209 8.71 -6.10 -12.78
N PHE A 210 8.39 -6.73 -11.64
CA PHE A 210 8.38 -8.18 -11.48
C PHE A 210 7.48 -8.88 -12.52
N LEU A 211 6.22 -8.45 -12.64
CA LEU A 211 5.26 -9.07 -13.56
C LEU A 211 5.65 -8.82 -15.02
N ALA A 212 6.12 -7.61 -15.34
CA ALA A 212 6.62 -7.28 -16.67
C ALA A 212 7.82 -8.17 -17.05
N TYR A 213 8.82 -8.31 -16.17
CA TYR A 213 9.95 -9.21 -16.38
C TYR A 213 9.50 -10.66 -16.55
N MET A 214 8.59 -11.14 -15.70
CA MET A 214 8.09 -12.52 -15.79
C MET A 214 7.34 -12.80 -17.09
N GLY A 215 6.68 -11.79 -17.68
CA GLY A 215 6.02 -11.90 -18.97
C GLY A 215 6.98 -11.99 -20.17
N SER A 216 8.13 -11.32 -20.09
CA SER A 216 9.12 -11.26 -21.19
C SER A 216 10.58 -11.34 -20.70
N PRO A 217 11.00 -12.43 -20.04
CA PRO A 217 12.30 -12.51 -19.37
C PRO A 217 13.49 -12.56 -20.35
N ASN A 218 13.25 -12.88 -21.62
CA ASN A 218 14.27 -12.88 -22.67
C ASN A 218 14.46 -11.50 -23.33
N GLU A 219 13.52 -10.57 -23.12
CA GLU A 219 13.54 -9.23 -23.71
C GLU A 219 13.89 -8.16 -22.69
N ILE A 220 13.56 -8.40 -21.42
CA ILE A 220 13.77 -7.46 -20.33
C ILE A 220 15.02 -7.85 -19.55
N ASP A 221 16.01 -6.96 -19.51
CA ASP A 221 17.15 -7.11 -18.59
C ASP A 221 16.66 -7.09 -17.14
N ILE A 222 16.99 -8.14 -16.39
CA ILE A 222 16.64 -8.24 -14.98
C ILE A 222 17.26 -7.10 -14.16
N ASN A 223 18.43 -6.58 -14.54
CA ASN A 223 19.07 -5.48 -13.82
C ASN A 223 18.26 -4.19 -13.95
N TYR A 224 17.70 -3.93 -15.14
CA TYR A 224 16.77 -2.84 -15.39
C TYR A 224 15.49 -2.95 -14.54
N ALA A 225 14.96 -4.16 -14.38
CA ALA A 225 13.81 -4.42 -13.51
C ALA A 225 14.14 -4.29 -12.00
N LEU A 226 15.39 -4.53 -11.60
CA LEU A 226 15.86 -4.53 -10.21
C LEU A 226 16.55 -3.23 -9.75
N PHE A 227 16.56 -2.17 -10.58
CA PHE A 227 17.33 -0.94 -10.34
C PHE A 227 18.85 -1.16 -10.17
N ASN A 228 19.38 -2.25 -10.70
CA ASN A 228 20.82 -2.50 -10.73
C ASN A 228 21.46 -1.73 -11.90
N PRO A 229 22.79 -1.55 -11.91
CA PRO A 229 23.48 -1.00 -13.08
C PRO A 229 23.13 -1.77 -14.36
N THR A 230 22.72 -1.03 -15.38
CA THR A 230 22.29 -1.51 -16.69
C THR A 230 22.46 -0.37 -17.69
N ASP A 231 22.43 -0.69 -18.99
CA ASP A 231 22.33 0.32 -20.05
C ASP A 231 20.94 0.95 -20.10
N GLY A 232 19.94 0.34 -19.47
CA GLY A 232 18.58 0.85 -19.41
C GLY A 232 17.89 0.87 -20.77
N ILE A 233 16.94 1.78 -20.96
CA ILE A 233 16.32 2.04 -22.27
C ILE A 233 16.39 3.52 -22.62
N TYR A 234 16.46 3.82 -23.91
CA TYR A 234 16.41 5.18 -24.43
C TYR A 234 15.16 5.39 -25.28
N ASP A 235 14.35 6.36 -24.88
CA ASP A 235 13.14 6.75 -25.60
C ASP A 235 13.46 7.85 -26.60
N GLU A 236 13.80 7.46 -27.82
CA GLU A 236 14.24 8.37 -28.89
C GLU A 236 13.22 9.47 -29.22
N LYS A 237 11.92 9.20 -29.04
CA LYS A 237 10.86 10.16 -29.40
C LYS A 237 10.90 11.41 -28.53
N VAL A 238 11.36 11.29 -27.30
CA VAL A 238 11.41 12.39 -26.33
C VAL A 238 12.81 12.66 -25.77
N GLY A 239 13.81 11.88 -26.19
CA GLY A 239 15.20 12.02 -25.76
C GLY A 239 15.41 11.73 -24.27
N LEU A 240 14.64 10.79 -23.70
CA LEU A 240 14.73 10.44 -22.28
C LEU A 240 15.37 9.06 -22.09
N HIS A 241 16.30 8.98 -21.15
CA HIS A 241 16.92 7.73 -20.71
C HIS A 241 16.28 7.25 -19.41
N TYR A 242 16.02 5.95 -19.34
CA TYR A 242 15.48 5.28 -18.17
C TYR A 242 16.47 4.21 -17.71
N ASP A 243 17.08 4.42 -16.55
CA ASP A 243 18.02 3.48 -15.93
C ASP A 243 17.31 2.37 -15.13
N ASN A 244 15.99 2.47 -14.95
CA ASN A 244 15.18 1.49 -14.26
C ASN A 244 13.75 1.40 -14.79
N MET A 245 13.16 0.20 -14.69
CA MET A 245 11.84 -0.10 -15.24
C MET A 245 10.70 0.65 -14.55
N LEU A 246 10.76 0.84 -13.23
CA LEU A 246 9.67 1.49 -12.51
C LEU A 246 9.48 2.93 -12.99
N ASP A 247 10.57 3.69 -13.16
CA ASP A 247 10.52 5.06 -13.69
C ASP A 247 9.92 5.08 -15.11
N ALA A 248 10.24 4.10 -15.96
CA ALA A 248 9.64 3.97 -17.29
C ALA A 248 8.14 3.62 -17.25
N GLN A 249 7.70 2.74 -16.35
CA GLN A 249 6.28 2.40 -16.19
C GLN A 249 5.46 3.61 -15.70
N ILE A 250 6.03 4.41 -14.81
CA ILE A 250 5.41 5.65 -14.33
C ILE A 250 5.36 6.70 -15.45
N ASP A 251 6.43 6.85 -16.23
CA ASP A 251 6.44 7.83 -17.33
C ASP A 251 5.60 7.42 -18.53
N ALA A 252 5.39 6.12 -18.74
CA ALA A 252 4.35 5.61 -19.63
C ALA A 252 2.95 6.07 -19.15
N THR A 253 2.69 5.97 -17.84
CA THR A 253 1.45 6.49 -17.26
C THR A 253 1.31 8.00 -17.46
N TYR A 254 2.38 8.77 -17.23
CA TYR A 254 2.35 10.22 -17.50
C TYR A 254 2.12 10.53 -18.97
N ALA A 255 2.68 9.75 -19.91
CA ALA A 255 2.43 9.92 -21.33
C ALA A 255 0.94 9.70 -21.67
N ALA A 256 0.33 8.63 -21.14
CA ALA A 256 -1.10 8.36 -21.34
C ALA A 256 -2.00 9.45 -20.72
N LEU A 257 -1.64 9.97 -19.54
CA LEU A 257 -2.35 11.09 -18.91
C LEU A 257 -2.23 12.37 -19.74
N GLU A 258 -1.06 12.66 -20.29
CA GLU A 258 -0.85 13.83 -21.15
C GLU A 258 -1.66 13.76 -22.43
N ASP A 259 -1.67 12.60 -23.09
CA ASP A 259 -2.48 12.32 -24.28
C ASP A 259 -3.98 12.52 -23.98
N ALA A 260 -4.45 12.04 -22.83
CA ALA A 260 -5.82 12.26 -22.37
C ALA A 260 -6.12 13.70 -21.87
N GLY A 261 -5.13 14.59 -21.84
CA GLY A 261 -5.25 16.01 -21.49
C GLY A 261 -4.98 16.37 -20.02
N PHE A 262 -4.48 15.45 -19.19
CA PHE A 262 -4.29 15.62 -17.74
C PHE A 262 -2.82 15.81 -17.33
N LYS A 263 -2.13 16.75 -18.00
CA LYS A 263 -0.68 16.94 -17.88
C LYS A 263 -0.16 17.20 -16.46
N LYS A 264 -1.00 17.72 -15.57
CA LYS A 264 -0.64 18.12 -14.19
C LYS A 264 -1.04 17.09 -13.13
N MET A 265 -1.71 16.00 -13.51
CA MET A 265 -2.17 14.99 -12.56
C MET A 265 -0.96 14.23 -12.00
N GLU A 266 -0.84 14.16 -10.67
CA GLU A 266 0.21 13.38 -10.00
C GLU A 266 -0.06 11.89 -10.17
N VAL A 267 1.01 11.09 -10.34
CA VAL A 267 0.93 9.63 -10.24
C VAL A 267 1.47 9.17 -8.88
N ILE A 268 0.69 8.38 -8.15
CA ILE A 268 1.13 7.66 -6.95
C ILE A 268 1.14 6.17 -7.26
N VAL A 269 2.24 5.49 -6.94
CA VAL A 269 2.32 4.03 -7.05
C VAL A 269 1.62 3.41 -5.84
N THR A 270 0.45 2.84 -6.02
CA THR A 270 -0.34 2.23 -4.93
C THR A 270 0.06 0.80 -4.64
N GLU A 271 0.75 0.14 -5.56
CA GLU A 271 1.37 -1.15 -5.34
C GLU A 271 2.61 -1.32 -6.21
N THR A 272 3.68 -1.82 -5.59
CA THR A 272 4.84 -2.33 -6.30
C THR A 272 5.63 -3.25 -5.38
N GLY A 273 6.19 -4.33 -5.92
CA GLY A 273 6.90 -5.32 -5.12
C GLY A 273 7.54 -6.39 -5.97
N TRP A 274 8.19 -7.34 -5.30
CA TRP A 274 8.86 -8.46 -5.96
C TRP A 274 8.76 -9.70 -5.08
N ALA A 275 8.24 -10.79 -5.65
CA ALA A 275 8.03 -12.04 -4.93
C ALA A 275 9.35 -12.72 -4.54
N SER A 276 9.42 -13.25 -3.32
CA SER A 276 10.61 -13.92 -2.80
C SER A 276 10.67 -15.42 -3.05
N HIS A 277 9.58 -16.00 -3.51
CA HIS A 277 9.46 -17.40 -3.88
C HIS A 277 8.31 -17.55 -4.87
N GLY A 278 8.41 -18.45 -5.83
CA GLY A 278 7.39 -18.66 -6.85
C GLY A 278 7.41 -20.09 -7.37
N ASP A 279 6.55 -20.36 -8.34
CA ASP A 279 6.45 -21.65 -9.01
C ASP A 279 7.74 -21.94 -9.82
N PRO A 280 7.96 -23.19 -10.30
CA PRO A 280 9.19 -23.53 -11.04
C PRO A 280 9.44 -22.68 -12.30
N ASN A 281 8.39 -22.13 -12.91
CA ASN A 281 8.47 -21.21 -14.05
C ASN A 281 8.66 -19.74 -13.64
N GLU A 282 8.67 -19.43 -12.34
CA GLU A 282 8.88 -18.10 -11.76
C GLU A 282 10.30 -17.93 -11.22
N SER A 283 11.31 -18.25 -12.05
CA SER A 283 12.73 -18.31 -11.63
C SER A 283 13.27 -16.99 -11.06
N ALA A 284 12.64 -15.86 -11.36
CA ALA A 284 13.02 -14.55 -10.84
C ALA A 284 12.48 -14.28 -9.41
N ALA A 285 11.50 -15.06 -8.94
CA ALA A 285 10.93 -14.96 -7.61
C ALA A 285 11.86 -15.62 -6.59
N THR A 286 12.90 -14.88 -6.20
CA THR A 286 13.92 -15.35 -5.25
C THR A 286 14.10 -14.36 -4.10
N PRO A 287 14.55 -14.81 -2.91
CA PRO A 287 14.80 -13.89 -1.80
C PRO A 287 15.87 -12.85 -2.14
N ARG A 288 16.83 -13.18 -3.00
CA ARG A 288 17.87 -12.26 -3.47
C ARG A 288 17.28 -11.15 -4.33
N ASN A 289 16.44 -11.48 -5.31
CA ASN A 289 15.83 -10.48 -6.18
C ASN A 289 14.80 -9.63 -5.43
N ALA A 290 13.96 -10.25 -4.60
CA ALA A 290 13.00 -9.55 -3.75
C ALA A 290 13.68 -8.54 -2.82
N ARG A 291 14.78 -8.95 -2.18
CA ARG A 291 15.61 -8.05 -1.37
C ARG A 291 16.18 -6.92 -2.20
N THR A 292 16.73 -7.21 -3.38
CA THR A 292 17.37 -6.23 -4.26
C THR A 292 16.36 -5.17 -4.70
N TYR A 293 15.21 -5.60 -5.23
CA TYR A 293 14.13 -4.71 -5.65
C TYR A 293 13.66 -3.79 -4.52
N ASN A 294 13.21 -4.37 -3.41
CA ASN A 294 12.61 -3.60 -2.32
C ASN A 294 13.62 -2.68 -1.61
N TYR A 295 14.89 -3.09 -1.50
CA TYR A 295 15.95 -2.24 -0.97
C TYR A 295 16.30 -1.08 -1.91
N ASN A 296 16.42 -1.34 -3.21
CA ASN A 296 16.72 -0.31 -4.20
C ASN A 296 15.54 0.66 -4.39
N LEU A 297 14.30 0.17 -4.35
CA LEU A 297 13.10 1.00 -4.32
C LEU A 297 13.11 1.95 -3.12
N ARG A 298 13.44 1.46 -1.92
CA ARG A 298 13.57 2.32 -0.73
C ARG A 298 14.64 3.40 -0.93
N LYS A 299 15.79 3.06 -1.53
CA LYS A 299 16.82 4.05 -1.90
C LYS A 299 16.30 5.06 -2.92
N ARG A 300 15.57 4.60 -3.94
CA ARG A 300 14.98 5.43 -5.00
C ARG A 300 13.99 6.45 -4.43
N LEU A 301 13.14 6.03 -3.49
CA LEU A 301 12.18 6.88 -2.79
C LEU A 301 12.86 7.87 -1.83
N ALA A 302 13.98 7.47 -1.20
CA ALA A 302 14.76 8.34 -0.33
C ALA A 302 15.45 9.50 -1.07
N LYS A 303 15.70 9.36 -2.38
CA LYS A 303 16.25 10.46 -3.22
C LYS A 303 15.28 11.65 -3.34
N ARG A 304 13.98 11.45 -3.08
CA ARG A 304 12.92 12.47 -3.20
C ARG A 304 12.93 13.21 -4.56
N LYS A 305 13.24 12.48 -5.63
CA LYS A 305 13.21 12.96 -7.01
C LYS A 305 12.08 12.29 -7.77
N GLY A 306 11.55 12.98 -8.76
CA GLY A 306 10.64 12.37 -9.72
C GLY A 306 11.35 11.53 -10.77
N THR A 307 10.62 11.17 -11.81
CA THR A 307 11.06 10.36 -12.95
C THR A 307 11.72 11.22 -14.04
N PRO A 308 12.36 10.64 -15.08
CA PRO A 308 12.93 11.40 -16.19
C PRO A 308 11.96 12.41 -16.85
N ARG A 309 10.71 12.03 -17.10
CA ARG A 309 9.67 12.90 -17.71
C ARG A 309 9.07 13.89 -16.71
N ARG A 310 9.09 13.57 -15.41
CA ARG A 310 8.53 14.39 -14.33
C ARG A 310 9.50 14.57 -13.16
N PRO A 311 10.67 15.21 -13.36
CA PRO A 311 11.73 15.26 -12.35
C PRO A 311 11.32 16.00 -11.07
N ASN A 312 10.33 16.89 -11.17
CA ASN A 312 9.83 17.72 -10.06
C ASN A 312 8.64 17.09 -9.32
N PHE A 313 8.09 15.96 -9.78
CA PHE A 313 7.00 15.26 -9.11
C PHE A 313 7.61 14.16 -8.25
N ILE A 314 7.71 14.40 -6.94
CA ILE A 314 8.34 13.47 -6.01
C ILE A 314 7.62 12.12 -6.06
N LEU A 315 8.35 11.06 -6.38
CA LEU A 315 7.82 9.70 -6.41
C LEU A 315 7.34 9.26 -5.01
N LYS A 316 6.12 8.75 -4.96
CA LYS A 316 5.49 8.12 -3.78
C LYS A 316 5.07 6.71 -4.15
N ALA A 317 5.35 5.75 -3.27
CA ALA A 317 4.96 4.36 -3.50
C ALA A 317 4.55 3.63 -2.22
N TYR A 318 3.51 2.79 -2.32
CA TYR A 318 3.22 1.75 -1.35
C TYR A 318 3.84 0.43 -1.80
N ILE A 319 4.66 -0.15 -0.93
CA ILE A 319 5.30 -1.43 -1.20
C ILE A 319 4.26 -2.54 -0.99
N PHE A 320 4.19 -3.47 -1.93
CA PHE A 320 3.37 -4.68 -1.85
C PHE A 320 4.27 -5.87 -1.47
N ALA A 321 4.14 -6.48 -0.29
CA ALA A 321 3.23 -6.14 0.81
C ALA A 321 3.91 -6.31 2.19
N LEU A 322 3.19 -6.00 3.26
CA LEU A 322 3.70 -6.11 4.62
C LEU A 322 4.01 -7.58 4.97
N PHE A 323 3.08 -8.50 4.73
CA PHE A 323 3.23 -9.92 5.07
C PHE A 323 3.14 -10.81 3.83
N ASN A 324 3.69 -12.02 3.93
CA ASN A 324 3.33 -13.12 3.05
C ASN A 324 1.88 -13.52 3.37
N GLU A 325 1.04 -13.59 2.34
CA GLU A 325 -0.39 -13.83 2.48
C GLU A 325 -0.72 -15.26 2.01
N ASN A 326 -0.75 -16.22 2.93
CA ASN A 326 -0.80 -17.65 2.62
C ASN A 326 -2.09 -18.10 1.91
N SER A 327 -3.18 -17.35 2.05
CA SER A 327 -4.48 -17.68 1.47
C SER A 327 -4.74 -17.00 0.12
N LYS A 328 -3.76 -16.27 -0.45
CA LYS A 328 -3.89 -15.70 -1.79
C LYS A 328 -3.99 -16.80 -2.85
N PRO A 329 -4.98 -16.71 -3.77
CA PRO A 329 -5.09 -17.62 -4.91
C PRO A 329 -4.01 -17.33 -5.95
N GLY A 330 -3.91 -18.19 -6.97
CA GLY A 330 -3.00 -18.00 -8.10
C GLY A 330 -1.60 -18.62 -7.88
N PRO A 331 -0.60 -18.16 -8.64
CA PRO A 331 0.78 -18.67 -8.58
C PRO A 331 1.40 -18.58 -7.19
N THR A 332 2.46 -19.35 -6.95
CA THR A 332 3.15 -19.33 -5.65
C THR A 332 3.76 -17.98 -5.31
N SER A 333 4.13 -17.17 -6.32
CA SER A 333 4.58 -15.79 -6.11
C SER A 333 3.60 -14.92 -5.33
N GLU A 334 2.30 -15.06 -5.57
CA GLU A 334 1.25 -14.27 -4.90
C GLU A 334 1.29 -14.40 -3.37
N ARG A 335 1.71 -15.55 -2.86
CA ARG A 335 1.81 -15.85 -1.42
C ARG A 335 3.13 -15.36 -0.79
N ASN A 336 4.04 -14.77 -1.57
CA ASN A 336 5.44 -14.56 -1.19
C ASN A 336 6.01 -13.14 -1.46
N PHE A 337 5.14 -12.13 -1.56
CA PHE A 337 5.52 -10.70 -1.71
C PHE A 337 5.91 -10.00 -0.39
N GLY A 338 5.65 -10.62 0.76
CA GLY A 338 5.80 -10.01 2.07
C GLY A 338 7.23 -9.62 2.44
N LEU A 339 7.37 -8.39 2.95
CA LEU A 339 8.60 -7.95 3.64
C LEU A 339 8.81 -8.71 4.96
N TYR A 340 7.71 -9.16 5.58
CA TYR A 340 7.67 -9.99 6.77
C TYR A 340 7.01 -11.33 6.47
N LYS A 341 7.47 -12.36 7.17
CA LYS A 341 6.79 -13.66 7.26
C LYS A 341 5.56 -13.53 8.15
N PRO A 342 4.64 -14.51 8.12
CA PRO A 342 3.42 -14.43 8.93
C PRO A 342 3.69 -14.36 10.44
N ASP A 343 4.79 -14.94 10.90
CA ASP A 343 5.23 -14.88 12.30
C ASP A 343 5.89 -13.53 12.71
N GLY A 344 5.84 -12.50 11.84
CA GLY A 344 6.41 -11.18 12.11
C GLY A 344 7.93 -11.08 11.92
N ARG A 345 8.64 -12.18 11.60
CA ARG A 345 10.07 -12.10 11.26
C ARG A 345 10.27 -11.49 9.88
N ILE A 346 11.38 -10.80 9.68
CA ILE A 346 11.75 -10.28 8.36
C ILE A 346 11.92 -11.42 7.34
N SER A 347 11.32 -11.29 6.16
CA SER A 347 11.52 -12.23 5.05
C SER A 347 12.94 -12.09 4.50
N TYR A 348 13.39 -10.85 4.36
CA TYR A 348 14.73 -10.46 3.91
C TYR A 348 15.03 -9.03 4.37
N ASN A 349 16.28 -8.75 4.75
CA ASN A 349 16.63 -7.47 5.36
C ASN A 349 16.81 -6.36 4.31
N ILE A 350 15.90 -5.37 4.32
CA ILE A 350 15.97 -4.14 3.51
C ILE A 350 16.25 -2.87 4.34
N GLY A 351 16.79 -3.03 5.55
CA GLY A 351 17.13 -1.93 6.46
C GLY A 351 16.00 -1.50 7.39
N PHE A 352 15.01 -2.37 7.65
CA PHE A 352 14.10 -2.22 8.78
C PHE A 352 14.68 -2.92 10.01
N PRO A 353 14.45 -2.38 11.23
CA PRO A 353 14.92 -3.03 12.45
C PRO A 353 14.29 -4.41 12.58
N ALA A 354 15.10 -5.43 12.81
CA ALA A 354 14.59 -6.76 13.14
C ALA A 354 13.88 -6.70 14.49
N GLN A 355 12.64 -7.20 14.58
CA GLN A 355 12.03 -7.44 15.88
C GLN A 355 12.88 -8.49 16.60
N LYS A 356 13.41 -8.15 17.79
CA LYS A 356 13.95 -9.16 18.69
C LYS A 356 12.79 -10.09 19.03
N SER A 357 12.99 -11.39 18.83
CA SER A 357 12.04 -12.42 19.28
C SER A 357 11.65 -12.10 20.72
N SER A 358 10.36 -11.82 20.95
CA SER A 358 9.77 -12.07 22.26
C SER A 358 9.86 -13.58 22.41
N SER A 359 10.83 -14.04 23.20
CA SER A 359 10.80 -15.38 23.74
C SER A 359 9.51 -15.46 24.56
N ALA A 360 8.46 -16.03 23.98
CA ALA A 360 7.39 -16.60 24.78
C ALA A 360 8.04 -17.71 25.60
N THR A 361 8.41 -17.38 26.84
CA THR A 361 8.71 -18.37 27.85
C THR A 361 7.48 -19.26 27.93
N SER A 362 7.60 -20.51 27.47
CA SER A 362 6.56 -21.51 27.65
C SER A 362 6.44 -21.81 29.14
N SER A 363 5.65 -21.03 29.87
CA SER A 363 5.20 -21.38 31.20
C SER A 363 4.07 -22.41 31.06
N LEU A 364 4.43 -23.66 30.77
CA LEU A 364 3.59 -24.80 31.12
C LEU A 364 3.80 -25.08 32.60
N LEU A 365 2.98 -24.44 33.43
CA LEU A 365 2.69 -24.93 34.77
C LEU A 365 1.93 -26.24 34.61
N SER A 366 2.62 -27.36 34.78
CA SER A 366 2.00 -28.68 34.97
C SER A 366 1.31 -28.69 36.33
N VAL A 367 -0.02 -28.66 36.32
CA VAL A 367 -0.86 -28.88 37.50
C VAL A 367 -1.40 -30.31 37.46
N LYS A 368 -0.78 -31.15 38.28
CA LYS A 368 -1.28 -32.30 39.05
C LYS A 368 -2.64 -32.91 38.65
N ASP A 369 -2.55 -34.09 38.04
CA ASP A 369 -2.96 -35.40 38.59
C ASP A 369 -3.95 -35.42 39.79
N PHE A 370 -5.14 -35.99 39.56
CA PHE A 370 -6.01 -36.60 40.58
C PHE A 370 -7.02 -37.55 39.89
N GLY A 371 -6.92 -38.85 40.19
CA GLY A 371 -8.08 -39.76 40.16
C GLY A 371 -7.84 -41.18 39.61
N GLY A 372 -7.78 -42.18 40.49
CA GLY A 372 -8.22 -43.55 40.18
C GLY A 372 -7.27 -44.69 40.58
N GLN A 373 -7.67 -45.47 41.60
CA GLN A 373 -7.10 -46.73 42.11
C GLN A 373 -6.86 -47.77 40.97
N GLN A 374 -5.95 -48.77 41.01
CA GLN A 374 -5.82 -49.85 42.00
C GLN A 374 -4.65 -50.81 41.58
N GLN A 375 -3.86 -51.31 42.56
CA GLN A 375 -3.08 -52.59 42.63
C GLN A 375 -2.08 -52.98 41.50
N GLN A 376 -0.87 -53.54 41.68
CA GLN A 376 -0.08 -54.11 42.79
C GLN A 376 1.31 -54.54 42.24
N TRP A 377 2.29 -54.84 43.13
CA TRP A 377 3.56 -55.60 42.93
C TRP A 377 4.80 -54.84 42.34
N TRP A 378 6.07 -54.90 42.80
CA TRP A 378 6.85 -55.55 43.87
C TRP A 378 8.02 -54.61 44.32
N TYR A 379 8.33 -54.61 45.63
CA TYR A 379 9.60 -54.45 46.40
C TYR A 379 10.64 -53.34 46.12
N VAL A 380 10.85 -52.40 47.08
CA VAL A 380 11.93 -52.29 48.12
C VAL A 380 13.33 -52.15 47.50
N TRP A 381 14.11 -51.06 47.65
CA TRP A 381 14.81 -50.61 48.87
C TRP A 381 15.11 -49.10 48.88
N VAL A 382 15.15 -48.58 50.11
CA VAL A 382 15.35 -47.19 50.53
C VAL A 382 16.79 -47.02 51.01
N TRP A 383 17.44 -45.88 50.74
CA TRP A 383 17.94 -44.91 51.73
C TRP A 383 18.99 -43.93 51.17
N SER A 384 18.66 -42.67 51.43
CA SER A 384 19.48 -41.46 51.48
C SER A 384 20.79 -41.64 52.25
N MET A 385 21.85 -40.91 51.88
CA MET A 385 22.55 -40.03 52.83
C MET A 385 23.50 -39.04 52.14
N CYS A 386 23.71 -37.94 52.87
CA CYS A 386 24.40 -36.71 52.51
C CYS A 386 25.93 -36.82 52.45
N ALA A 387 26.49 -35.70 51.96
CA ALA A 387 27.73 -35.06 52.39
C ALA A 387 29.03 -35.40 51.64
N SER A 388 29.53 -34.34 50.98
CA SER A 388 30.87 -33.79 51.17
C SER A 388 32.08 -34.46 50.52
N VAL A 389 32.75 -33.62 49.71
CA VAL A 389 34.18 -33.30 49.82
C VAL A 389 35.18 -34.19 49.05
N LEU A 390 35.78 -33.50 48.07
CA LEU A 390 37.17 -33.53 47.63
C LEU A 390 37.72 -34.69 46.77
N PHE A 391 38.20 -34.21 45.62
CA PHE A 391 39.55 -34.35 45.10
C PHE A 391 39.91 -35.49 44.14
N LEU A 392 40.50 -34.99 43.04
CA LEU A 392 41.69 -35.43 42.33
C LEU A 392 41.59 -36.67 41.42
N PHE A 393 41.72 -36.37 40.11
CA PHE A 393 42.51 -37.08 39.09
C PHE A 393 42.03 -38.52 38.75
N SER A 394 42.09 -39.03 37.53
CA SER A 394 42.75 -38.67 36.28
C SER A 394 42.28 -39.70 35.24
N ARG A 395 42.21 -39.26 33.97
CA ARG A 395 42.49 -40.04 32.74
C ARG A 395 41.90 -41.45 32.62
N LEU A 396 40.97 -41.62 31.68
CA LEU A 396 41.24 -42.12 30.33
C LEU A 396 40.05 -41.82 29.41
#